data_AF-A0A1Z8VWC6-F1
#
_entry.id   AF-A0A1Z8VWC6-F1
#
_cell.length_a   1.000
_cell.length_b   1.000
_cell.length_c   1.000
_cell.angle_alpha   90.00
_cell.angle_beta   90.00
_cell.angle_gamma   90.00
#
_symmetry.space_group_name_H-M   'P 1'
#
loop_
_entity.id
_entity.type
_entity.pdbx_description
1 polymer ?
#
loop_
_entity_poly.entity_id
_entity_poly.type
_entity_poly.pdbx_seq_one_letter_code
_entity_poly.pdbx_strand_id
1 'polypeptide(L)'
;MNIKIFLNLFVYIIFSYSLFADAPKLDYGLSAYKKGNCMGCHKWHGDGGPGYGGAALSLRETGLDREQLITIVECGRPGTNMPFFDKKAYKDDRCFGMKFSDFEGDDKNRPLNAKSYLNKRQINAVVDFIVNDLQGKKVSKEYCIKFFGKPTRSCDGL
;
A
#
# COMPACT_ATOMS: atom_id res chain seq x y z
N MET A 1 74.84 -16.82 5.60
CA MET A 1 74.44 -17.48 4.35
C MET A 1 73.55 -18.67 4.71
N ASN A 2 72.37 -18.74 4.10
CA ASN A 2 71.42 -19.88 4.03
C ASN A 2 70.32 -20.04 5.12
N ILE A 3 69.26 -19.28 4.89
CA ILE A 3 67.80 -19.56 4.97
C ILE A 3 67.39 -21.00 5.33
N LYS A 4 66.56 -21.15 6.37
CA LYS A 4 65.53 -22.21 6.49
C LYS A 4 64.24 -21.67 7.13
N ILE A 5 63.35 -21.20 6.25
CA ILE A 5 61.88 -21.40 6.23
C ILE A 5 61.19 -21.39 7.61
N PHE A 6 60.75 -20.21 8.04
CA PHE A 6 59.60 -20.11 8.94
C PHE A 6 58.34 -20.37 8.11
N LEU A 7 57.76 -21.56 8.30
CA LEU A 7 56.46 -21.94 7.77
C LEU A 7 55.39 -21.14 8.52
N ASN A 8 55.20 -19.88 8.15
CA ASN A 8 54.01 -19.12 8.51
C ASN A 8 52.84 -19.70 7.71
N LEU A 9 52.10 -20.63 8.32
CA LEU A 9 50.74 -20.96 7.90
C LEU A 9 49.88 -19.71 8.11
N PHE A 10 49.92 -18.81 7.14
CA PHE A 10 48.94 -17.74 7.01
C PHE A 10 47.65 -18.42 6.54
N VAL A 11 46.85 -18.87 7.51
CA VAL A 11 45.49 -19.34 7.27
C VAL A 11 44.70 -18.13 6.79
N TYR A 12 44.68 -17.92 5.47
CA TYR A 12 43.74 -17.02 4.83
C TYR A 12 42.35 -17.62 5.03
N ILE A 13 41.69 -17.23 6.13
CA ILE A 13 40.26 -17.38 6.26
C ILE A 13 39.65 -16.45 5.21
N ILE A 14 39.40 -17.01 4.02
CA ILE A 14 38.55 -16.39 3.02
C ILE A 14 37.15 -16.42 3.65
N PHE A 15 36.80 -15.35 4.36
CA PHE A 15 35.43 -15.13 4.80
C PHE A 15 34.62 -14.89 3.54
N SER A 16 34.05 -15.97 3.02
CA SER A 16 33.11 -15.94 1.91
C SER A 16 31.93 -15.08 2.35
N TYR A 17 31.97 -13.79 2.04
CA TYR A 17 30.80 -12.94 2.13
C TYR A 17 29.83 -13.48 1.10
N SER A 18 28.94 -14.37 1.52
CA SER A 18 27.74 -14.66 0.77
C SER A 18 27.01 -13.34 0.62
N LEU A 19 27.07 -12.76 -0.59
CA LEU A 19 26.14 -11.74 -1.04
C LEU A 19 24.76 -12.43 -1.16
N PHE A 20 24.14 -12.72 -0.02
CA PHE A 20 22.72 -12.97 0.02
C PHE A 20 22.07 -11.64 -0.33
N ALA A 21 21.71 -11.47 -1.61
CA ALA A 21 20.80 -10.42 -2.00
C ALA A 21 19.52 -10.64 -1.18
N ASP A 22 19.22 -9.69 -0.27
CA ASP A 22 17.98 -9.72 0.49
C ASP A 22 16.82 -9.88 -0.51
N ALA A 23 16.03 -10.95 -0.35
CA ALA A 23 14.77 -11.04 -1.06
C ALA A 23 14.01 -9.74 -0.79
N PRO A 24 13.44 -9.07 -1.82
CA PRO A 24 12.79 -7.79 -1.63
C PRO A 24 11.78 -7.90 -0.50
N LYS A 25 12.06 -7.20 0.60
CA LYS A 25 11.27 -7.24 1.82
C LYS A 25 9.81 -7.00 1.43
N LEU A 26 8.95 -7.97 1.73
CA LEU A 26 7.52 -7.88 1.40
C LEU A 26 6.98 -6.56 1.98
N ASP A 27 6.61 -5.63 1.11
CA ASP A 27 5.97 -4.41 1.54
C ASP A 27 4.54 -4.74 1.99
N TYR A 28 4.34 -4.73 3.30
CA TYR A 28 3.07 -5.09 3.91
C TYR A 28 1.95 -4.10 3.58
N GLY A 29 2.28 -2.82 3.40
CA GLY A 29 1.31 -1.79 3.01
C GLY A 29 0.87 -1.95 1.56
N LEU A 30 1.80 -2.20 0.65
CA LEU A 30 1.50 -2.56 -0.75
C LEU A 30 0.70 -3.87 -0.84
N SER A 31 1.01 -4.85 0.02
CA SER A 31 0.24 -6.09 0.11
C SER A 31 -1.21 -5.81 0.53
N ALA A 32 -1.42 -4.96 1.54
CA ALA A 32 -2.74 -4.53 1.97
C ALA A 32 -3.48 -3.73 0.86
N TYR A 33 -2.78 -2.83 0.16
CA TYR A 33 -3.30 -2.07 -0.99
C TYR A 33 -3.83 -2.99 -2.09
N LYS A 34 -3.07 -4.05 -2.43
CA LYS A 34 -3.48 -5.07 -3.41
C LYS A 34 -4.64 -5.92 -2.89
N LYS A 35 -4.58 -6.37 -1.62
CA LYS A 35 -5.65 -7.17 -0.99
C LYS A 35 -6.99 -6.43 -0.97
N GLY A 36 -6.97 -5.14 -0.63
CA GLY A 36 -8.13 -4.26 -0.66
C GLY A 36 -8.60 -3.90 -2.08
N ASN A 37 -7.86 -4.30 -3.11
CA ASN A 37 -8.11 -3.93 -4.50
C ASN A 37 -8.21 -2.40 -4.70
N CYS A 38 -7.43 -1.62 -3.93
CA CYS A 38 -7.41 -0.16 -4.01
C CYS A 38 -7.03 0.31 -5.43
N MET A 39 -6.14 -0.45 -6.09
CA MET A 39 -5.72 -0.23 -7.47
C MET A 39 -6.82 -0.40 -8.52
N GLY A 40 -7.97 -1.03 -8.20
CA GLY A 40 -9.09 -1.11 -9.12
C GLY A 40 -9.62 0.27 -9.52
N CYS A 41 -9.58 1.20 -8.56
CA CYS A 41 -9.99 2.59 -8.71
C CYS A 41 -8.76 3.50 -8.84
N HIS A 42 -7.82 3.43 -7.89
CA HIS A 42 -6.68 4.35 -7.79
C HIS A 42 -5.49 3.97 -8.68
N LYS A 43 -5.60 2.87 -9.43
CA LYS A 43 -4.58 2.32 -10.34
C LYS A 43 -3.30 1.91 -9.63
N TRP A 44 -2.37 1.34 -10.39
CA TRP A 44 -1.05 0.97 -9.87
C TRP A 44 -0.18 2.20 -9.65
N HIS A 45 -0.32 3.23 -10.48
CA HIS A 45 0.48 4.45 -10.39
C HIS A 45 -0.04 5.42 -9.31
N GLY A 46 -1.27 5.27 -8.83
CA GLY A 46 -1.83 6.08 -7.74
C GLY A 46 -2.54 7.35 -8.17
N ASP A 47 -2.54 7.72 -9.46
CA ASP A 47 -3.21 8.94 -9.95
C ASP A 47 -4.74 8.78 -10.06
N GLY A 48 -5.25 7.56 -9.89
CA GLY A 48 -6.67 7.31 -10.10
C GLY A 48 -7.09 7.49 -11.56
N GLY A 49 -8.25 8.09 -11.77
CA GLY A 49 -8.88 8.19 -13.09
C GLY A 49 -10.04 7.21 -13.28
N PRO A 50 -10.61 7.14 -14.51
CA PRO A 50 -11.80 6.34 -14.78
C PRO A 50 -11.54 4.85 -14.52
N GLY A 51 -12.50 4.19 -13.86
CA GLY A 51 -12.38 2.79 -13.50
C GLY A 51 -13.66 2.18 -12.96
N TYR A 52 -13.52 0.97 -12.40
CA TYR A 52 -14.63 0.26 -11.77
C TYR A 52 -15.04 1.04 -10.51
N GLY A 53 -16.17 1.74 -10.55
CA GLY A 53 -16.60 2.64 -9.47
C GLY A 53 -16.45 4.14 -9.77
N GLY A 54 -16.16 4.53 -11.01
CA GLY A 54 -16.12 5.94 -11.43
C GLY A 54 -14.69 6.50 -11.50
N ALA A 55 -14.58 7.84 -11.53
CA ALA A 55 -13.29 8.52 -11.60
C ALA A 55 -12.71 8.68 -10.19
N ALA A 56 -11.73 7.84 -9.85
CA ALA A 56 -11.06 7.92 -8.56
C ALA A 56 -10.13 9.13 -8.51
N LEU A 57 -10.04 9.77 -7.35
CA LEU A 57 -9.10 10.86 -7.08
C LEU A 57 -7.66 10.32 -7.01
N SER A 58 -6.70 11.18 -7.34
CA SER A 58 -5.28 10.88 -7.19
C SER A 58 -4.89 10.77 -5.72
N LEU A 59 -4.27 9.65 -5.36
CA LEU A 59 -3.64 9.46 -4.05
C LEU A 59 -2.32 10.21 -3.93
N ARG A 60 -1.73 10.65 -5.05
CA ARG A 60 -0.52 11.48 -5.05
C ARG A 60 -0.82 12.94 -4.75
N GLU A 61 -2.01 13.40 -5.12
CA GLU A 61 -2.45 14.79 -4.93
C GLU A 61 -3.35 14.97 -3.70
N THR A 62 -3.62 13.89 -2.95
CA THR A 62 -4.47 13.96 -1.76
C THR A 62 -3.87 14.90 -0.71
N GLY A 63 -4.67 15.87 -0.26
CA GLY A 63 -4.34 16.76 0.86
C GLY A 63 -4.72 16.20 2.23
N LEU A 64 -5.20 14.95 2.28
CA LEU A 64 -5.63 14.33 3.53
C LEU A 64 -4.44 13.93 4.41
N ASP A 65 -4.55 14.17 5.70
CA ASP A 65 -3.59 13.64 6.67
C ASP A 65 -3.79 12.13 6.92
N ARG A 66 -2.87 11.55 7.70
CA ARG A 66 -2.86 10.12 8.00
C ARG A 66 -4.15 9.64 8.69
N GLU A 67 -4.67 10.40 9.65
CA GLU A 67 -5.85 9.99 10.43
C GLU A 67 -7.13 10.12 9.60
N GLN A 68 -7.20 11.13 8.73
CA GLN A 68 -8.25 11.26 7.72
C GLN A 68 -8.21 10.10 6.72
N LEU A 69 -7.03 9.69 6.26
CA LEU A 69 -6.87 8.52 5.38
C LEU A 69 -7.29 7.23 6.08
N ILE A 70 -6.93 7.03 7.36
CA ILE A 70 -7.42 5.89 8.15
C ILE A 70 -8.94 5.89 8.19
N THR A 71 -9.54 7.01 8.58
CA THR A 71 -11.00 7.13 8.68
C THR A 71 -11.69 6.77 7.35
N ILE A 72 -11.19 7.29 6.23
CA ILE A 72 -11.77 7.03 4.91
C ILE A 72 -11.55 5.58 4.46
N VAL A 73 -10.43 4.95 4.78
CA VAL A 73 -10.23 3.51 4.49
C VAL A 73 -11.11 2.64 5.39
N GLU A 74 -11.25 2.96 6.68
CA GLU A 74 -12.10 2.22 7.60
C GLU A 74 -13.57 2.29 7.18
N CYS A 75 -14.05 3.50 6.92
CA CYS A 75 -15.47 3.84 6.76
C CYS A 75 -15.92 3.99 5.31
N GLY A 76 -15.01 3.94 4.33
CA GLY A 76 -15.34 4.25 2.95
C GLY A 76 -15.82 5.70 2.79
N ARG A 77 -16.48 5.99 1.67
CA ARG A 77 -17.09 7.30 1.41
C ARG A 77 -18.56 7.12 1.02
N PRO A 78 -19.50 7.41 1.94
CA PRO A 78 -20.95 7.40 1.65
C PRO A 78 -21.28 8.15 0.36
N GLY A 79 -22.25 7.63 -0.42
CA GLY A 79 -22.63 8.21 -1.72
C GLY A 79 -21.61 8.05 -2.84
N THR A 80 -20.53 7.29 -2.61
CA THR A 80 -19.52 6.98 -3.63
C THR A 80 -19.27 5.47 -3.73
N ASN A 81 -18.49 5.05 -4.73
CA ASN A 81 -18.09 3.66 -4.87
C ASN A 81 -16.86 3.27 -4.05
N MET A 82 -16.28 4.16 -3.23
CA MET A 82 -15.20 3.78 -2.32
C MET A 82 -15.79 3.06 -1.11
N PRO A 83 -15.57 1.74 -0.95
CA PRO A 83 -16.23 0.97 0.07
C PRO A 83 -15.56 1.14 1.43
N PHE A 84 -16.25 0.74 2.50
CA PHE A 84 -15.66 0.59 3.83
C PHE A 84 -14.88 -0.74 3.92
N PHE A 85 -13.69 -0.69 4.54
CA PHE A 85 -12.82 -1.86 4.67
C PHE A 85 -12.79 -2.45 6.08
N ASP A 86 -13.24 -1.73 7.11
CA ASP A 86 -13.43 -2.32 8.43
C ASP A 86 -14.79 -3.05 8.51
N LYS A 87 -14.76 -4.34 8.84
CA LYS A 87 -15.95 -5.17 9.04
C LYS A 87 -16.90 -4.65 10.13
N LYS A 88 -16.42 -3.77 11.03
CA LYS A 88 -17.21 -3.15 12.09
C LYS A 88 -17.73 -1.75 11.75
N ALA A 89 -17.42 -1.20 10.56
CA ALA A 89 -17.88 0.12 10.15
C ALA A 89 -19.41 0.24 10.21
N TYR A 90 -19.92 1.40 10.65
CA TYR A 90 -21.34 1.75 10.79
C TYR A 90 -22.18 0.84 11.71
N LYS A 91 -21.55 -0.05 12.50
CA LYS A 91 -22.22 -0.75 13.61
C LYS A 91 -22.37 0.15 14.84
N ASP A 92 -21.45 1.10 14.97
CA ASP A 92 -21.42 2.19 15.93
C ASP A 92 -21.24 3.51 15.16
N ASP A 93 -21.20 4.63 15.87
CA ASP A 93 -21.17 5.99 15.33
C ASP A 93 -19.75 6.50 15.01
N ARG A 94 -18.71 5.65 15.09
CA ARG A 94 -17.33 6.12 14.83
C ARG A 94 -17.08 6.54 13.39
N CYS A 95 -17.89 6.05 12.45
CA CYS A 95 -17.81 6.42 11.05
C CYS A 95 -18.60 7.69 10.79
N PHE A 96 -17.93 8.83 10.89
CA PHE A 96 -18.50 10.17 10.65
C PHE A 96 -19.71 10.51 11.54
N GLY A 97 -19.82 9.91 12.73
CA GLY A 97 -20.98 10.10 13.60
C GLY A 97 -22.21 9.29 13.18
N MET A 98 -22.09 8.38 12.21
CA MET A 98 -23.21 7.69 11.58
C MET A 98 -23.18 6.17 11.79
N LYS A 99 -24.38 5.58 11.82
CA LYS A 99 -24.67 4.14 11.84
C LYS A 99 -25.46 3.75 10.59
N PHE A 100 -25.58 2.45 10.34
CA PHE A 100 -26.37 1.96 9.20
C PHE A 100 -27.86 2.34 9.23
N SER A 101 -28.43 2.58 10.42
CA SER A 101 -29.81 3.06 10.59
C SER A 101 -30.00 4.47 10.03
N ASP A 102 -28.95 5.28 10.01
CA ASP A 102 -29.03 6.67 9.54
C ASP A 102 -29.14 6.77 8.00
N PHE A 103 -28.99 5.64 7.30
CA PHE A 103 -29.15 5.52 5.85
C PHE A 103 -30.45 4.79 5.45
N GLU A 104 -31.37 4.56 6.38
CA GLU A 104 -32.66 3.93 6.07
C GLU A 104 -33.47 4.80 5.10
N GLY A 105 -33.86 4.23 3.96
CA GLY A 105 -34.54 4.97 2.88
C GLY A 105 -33.62 5.79 1.97
N ASP A 106 -32.29 5.76 2.19
CA ASP A 106 -31.28 6.43 1.37
C ASP A 106 -30.23 5.45 0.84
N ASP A 107 -30.68 4.49 0.03
CA ASP A 107 -29.81 3.46 -0.57
C ASP A 107 -28.70 4.04 -1.44
N LYS A 108 -28.88 5.26 -1.97
CA LYS A 108 -27.88 5.94 -2.80
C LYS A 108 -26.67 6.40 -1.97
N ASN A 109 -26.90 6.90 -0.77
CA ASN A 109 -25.82 7.34 0.11
C ASN A 109 -25.32 6.23 1.05
N ARG A 110 -26.04 5.11 1.14
CA ARG A 110 -25.65 3.97 1.97
C ARG A 110 -24.23 3.48 1.66
N PRO A 111 -23.34 3.36 2.65
CA PRO A 111 -21.96 2.89 2.45
C PRO A 111 -21.89 1.48 1.89
N LEU A 112 -21.04 1.27 0.88
CA LEU A 112 -20.80 -0.04 0.27
C LEU A 112 -19.72 -0.82 1.03
N ASN A 113 -19.88 -2.12 1.19
CA ASN A 113 -18.86 -2.96 1.81
C ASN A 113 -17.77 -3.37 0.81
N ALA A 114 -16.53 -3.48 1.28
CA ALA A 114 -15.45 -4.00 0.45
C ALA A 114 -15.66 -5.50 0.16
N LYS A 115 -15.17 -5.97 -0.99
CA LYS A 115 -15.08 -7.42 -1.29
C LYS A 115 -14.15 -8.13 -0.31
N SER A 116 -13.08 -7.44 0.10
CA SER A 116 -12.09 -7.93 1.06
C SER A 116 -11.96 -6.94 2.20
N TYR A 117 -12.37 -7.33 3.41
CA TYR A 117 -12.14 -6.53 4.60
C TYR A 117 -10.64 -6.52 4.98
N LEU A 118 -10.23 -5.41 5.58
CA LEU A 118 -8.91 -5.21 6.17
C LEU A 118 -9.05 -5.12 7.69
N ASN A 119 -8.11 -5.71 8.43
CA ASN A 119 -8.04 -5.49 9.87
C ASN A 119 -7.28 -4.19 10.19
N LYS A 120 -7.33 -3.72 11.44
CA LYS A 120 -6.68 -2.47 11.86
C LYS A 120 -5.21 -2.38 11.47
N ARG A 121 -4.45 -3.47 11.56
CA ARG A 121 -3.02 -3.49 11.17
C ARG A 121 -2.85 -3.30 9.66
N GLN A 122 -3.71 -3.93 8.85
CA GLN A 122 -3.70 -3.78 7.39
C GLN A 122 -4.13 -2.39 6.95
N ILE A 123 -5.12 -1.80 7.64
CA ILE A 123 -5.58 -0.44 7.39
C ILE A 123 -4.46 0.57 7.64
N ASN A 124 -3.81 0.48 8.81
CA ASN A 124 -2.64 1.32 9.10
C ASN A 124 -1.54 1.13 8.04
N ALA A 125 -1.24 -0.12 7.67
CA ALA A 125 -0.20 -0.40 6.69
C ALA A 125 -0.51 0.15 5.29
N VAL A 126 -1.76 0.05 4.80
CA VAL A 126 -2.10 0.62 3.49
C VAL A 126 -2.05 2.15 3.53
N VAL A 127 -2.45 2.77 4.64
CA VAL A 127 -2.32 4.22 4.81
C VAL A 127 -0.86 4.64 4.85
N ASP A 128 0.00 3.92 5.57
CA ASP A 128 1.43 4.19 5.60
C ASP A 128 2.04 4.05 4.20
N PHE A 129 1.59 3.07 3.38
CA PHE A 129 1.99 2.97 1.97
C PHE A 129 1.51 4.19 1.15
N ILE A 130 0.26 4.64 1.33
CA ILE A 130 -0.24 5.83 0.62
C ILE A 130 0.61 7.06 0.96
N VAL A 131 0.84 7.32 2.24
CA VAL A 131 1.62 8.47 2.72
C VAL A 131 3.08 8.38 2.26
N ASN A 132 3.70 7.21 2.39
CA ASN A 132 5.14 7.06 2.15
C ASN A 132 5.50 6.84 0.69
N ASP A 133 4.61 6.33 -0.16
CA ASP A 133 4.95 5.95 -1.54
C ASP A 133 4.18 6.74 -2.61
N LEU A 134 3.03 7.31 -2.27
CA LEU A 134 2.15 7.98 -3.23
C LEU A 134 2.08 9.49 -2.96
N GLN A 135 1.64 9.88 -1.77
CA GLN A 135 1.30 11.26 -1.43
C GLN A 135 2.47 12.22 -1.68
N GLY A 136 2.24 13.23 -2.51
CA GLY A 136 3.24 14.23 -2.89
C GLY A 136 4.40 13.72 -3.75
N LYS A 137 4.42 12.44 -4.14
CA LYS A 137 5.53 11.84 -4.89
C LYS A 137 5.17 11.70 -6.37
N LYS A 138 6.13 11.94 -7.26
CA LYS A 138 5.99 11.59 -8.69
C LYS A 138 6.12 10.07 -8.87
N VAL A 139 5.51 9.54 -9.92
CA VAL A 139 5.74 8.14 -10.32
C VAL A 139 7.21 8.00 -10.73
N SER A 140 7.90 7.00 -10.19
CA SER A 140 9.30 6.69 -10.52
C SER A 140 9.44 5.24 -10.98
N LYS A 141 10.51 4.96 -11.74
CA LYS A 141 10.90 3.59 -12.09
C LYS A 141 11.06 2.68 -10.89
N GLU A 142 11.64 3.18 -9.80
CA GLU A 142 11.81 2.44 -8.54
C GLU A 142 10.46 2.04 -7.94
N TYR A 143 9.52 2.98 -7.84
CA TYR A 143 8.17 2.71 -7.39
C TYR A 143 7.46 1.67 -8.29
N CYS A 144 7.63 1.79 -9.61
CA CYS A 144 7.04 0.84 -10.55
C CYS A 144 7.56 -0.59 -10.31
N ILE A 145 8.88 -0.75 -10.17
CA ILE A 145 9.49 -2.06 -9.87
C ILE A 145 9.04 -2.56 -8.49
N LYS A 146 8.97 -1.70 -7.48
CA LYS A 146 8.42 -2.03 -6.15
C LYS A 146 6.98 -2.55 -6.27
N PHE A 147 6.13 -1.86 -7.03
CA PHE A 147 4.73 -2.21 -7.20
C PHE A 147 4.58 -3.58 -7.88
N PHE A 148 5.29 -3.82 -8.98
CA PHE A 148 5.16 -5.07 -9.75
C PHE A 148 6.05 -6.21 -9.24
N GLY A 149 7.02 -5.93 -8.37
CA GLY A 149 8.03 -6.86 -7.89
C GLY A 149 9.11 -7.21 -8.94
N LYS A 150 9.02 -6.62 -10.14
CA LYS A 150 9.94 -6.82 -11.26
C LYS A 150 9.79 -5.69 -12.28
N PRO A 151 10.78 -5.47 -13.16
CA PRO A 151 10.59 -4.62 -14.32
C PRO A 151 9.42 -5.08 -15.18
N THR A 152 8.61 -4.13 -15.65
CA THR A 152 7.52 -4.37 -16.60
C THR A 152 7.51 -3.25 -17.63
N ARG A 153 6.77 -3.43 -18.74
CA ARG A 153 6.60 -2.39 -19.77
C ARG A 153 6.01 -1.09 -19.22
N SER A 154 5.21 -1.17 -18.16
CA SER A 154 4.68 0.02 -17.49
C SER A 154 5.76 0.85 -16.79
N CYS A 155 6.95 0.29 -16.59
CA CYS A 155 8.09 0.98 -16.01
C CYS A 155 9.00 1.63 -17.06
N ASP A 156 8.72 1.44 -18.35
CA ASP A 156 9.53 2.00 -19.44
C ASP A 156 9.27 3.51 -19.56
N GLY A 157 10.35 4.31 -19.57
CA GLY A 157 10.26 5.77 -19.67
C GLY A 157 9.96 6.52 -18.36
N LEU A 158 9.93 5.82 -17.22
CA LEU A 158 9.87 6.39 -15.86
C LEU A 158 11.25 6.53 -15.20
#